data_AF-A0A0F6WR22-F1
#
_entry.id   AF-A0A0F6WR22-F1
#
_cell.length_a   1.000
_cell.length_b   1.000
_cell.length_c   1.000
_cell.angle_alpha   90.00
_cell.angle_beta   90.00
_cell.angle_gamma   90.00
#
_symmetry.space_group_name_H-M   'P 1'
#
loop_
_entity.id
_entity.type
_entity.pdbx_description
1 polymer ?
#
loop_
_entity_poly.entity_id
_entity_poly.type
_entity_poly.pdbx_seq_one_letter_code
_entity_poly.pdbx_strand_id
1 'polypeptide(L)'
;MDVKRWFSETTRSQITDARIAEILGVTRKTANKRVNEGISADDLIAISKALKINPVIALVEFDFITYDDVSDYLDSDGQLIATAEPAHLAIELARKLNPATAAPELDELAARRSNKNTPGVQPLSDTELADAIREANEQPQAAHPATEELTEPDHP
;
A
#
# COMPACT_ATOMS: atom_id res chain seq x y z
N MET A 1 -18.04 12.21 24.84
CA MET A 1 -16.62 12.00 25.20
C MET A 1 -15.99 13.34 25.59
N ASP A 2 -15.01 13.40 26.51
CA ASP A 2 -14.30 14.67 26.80
C ASP A 2 -13.22 14.93 25.73
N VAL A 3 -13.35 16.06 25.04
CA VAL A 3 -12.43 16.52 23.99
C VAL A 3 -10.98 16.51 24.44
N LYS A 4 -10.70 16.99 25.66
CA LYS A 4 -9.32 17.08 26.17
C LYS A 4 -8.72 15.72 26.41
N ARG A 5 -9.53 14.81 26.94
CA ARG A 5 -9.11 13.44 27.23
C ARG A 5 -8.78 12.70 25.93
N TRP A 6 -9.67 12.79 24.93
CA TRP A 6 -9.45 12.13 23.64
C TRP A 6 -8.18 12.63 22.94
N PHE A 7 -7.99 13.95 22.86
CA PHE A 7 -6.76 14.51 22.27
C PHE A 7 -5.52 14.14 23.08
N SER A 8 -5.61 14.08 24.41
CA SER A 8 -4.46 13.70 25.25
C SER A 8 -4.07 12.24 25.08
N GLU A 9 -5.05 11.34 24.96
CA GLU A 9 -4.84 9.92 24.69
C GLU A 9 -4.24 9.72 23.29
N THR A 10 -4.75 10.45 22.29
CA THR A 10 -4.30 10.36 20.89
C THR A 10 -2.88 10.92 20.70
N THR A 11 -2.55 12.06 21.31
CA THR A 11 -1.23 12.69 21.18
C THR A 11 -0.20 12.15 22.19
N ARG A 12 -0.60 11.29 23.13
CA ARG A 12 0.22 10.84 24.28
C ARG A 12 0.84 12.01 25.05
N SER A 13 0.20 13.18 24.99
CA SER A 13 0.67 14.45 25.52
C SER A 13 -0.48 15.11 26.27
N GLN A 14 -0.18 15.79 27.37
CA GLN A 14 -1.23 16.44 28.14
C GLN A 14 -1.77 17.66 27.39
N ILE A 15 -3.05 17.61 26.99
CA ILE A 15 -3.72 18.74 26.35
C ILE A 15 -4.48 19.54 27.43
N THR A 16 -4.01 20.77 27.64
CA THR A 16 -4.60 21.71 28.62
C THR A 16 -5.43 22.79 27.93
N ASP A 17 -6.32 23.43 28.68
CA ASP A 17 -7.10 24.59 28.19
C ASP A 17 -6.19 25.72 27.69
N ALA A 18 -4.99 25.85 28.26
CA ALA A 18 -4.00 26.84 27.82
C ALA A 18 -3.45 26.50 26.43
N ARG A 19 -3.17 25.22 26.16
CA ARG A 19 -2.70 24.76 24.85
C ARG A 19 -3.78 24.91 23.79
N ILE A 20 -5.02 24.60 24.12
CA ILE A 20 -6.17 24.80 23.22
C ILE A 20 -6.37 26.30 22.93
N ALA A 21 -6.28 27.14 23.95
CA ALA A 21 -6.38 28.59 23.80
C ALA A 21 -5.29 29.17 22.89
N GLU A 22 -4.05 28.69 23.03
CA GLU A 22 -2.92 29.06 22.17
C GLU A 22 -3.18 28.68 20.70
N ILE A 23 -3.65 27.44 20.46
CA ILE A 23 -3.95 26.94 19.11
C ILE A 23 -5.08 27.75 18.46
N LEU A 24 -6.14 28.05 19.22
CA LEU A 24 -7.31 28.76 18.71
C LEU A 24 -7.14 30.29 18.70
N GLY A 25 -6.06 30.83 19.28
CA GLY A 25 -5.84 32.27 19.40
C GLY A 25 -6.88 32.98 20.28
N VAL A 26 -7.47 32.29 21.25
CA VAL A 26 -8.51 32.82 22.15
C VAL A 26 -8.03 32.87 23.59
N THR A 27 -8.80 33.52 24.47
CA THR A 27 -8.49 33.48 25.91
C THR A 27 -8.72 32.09 26.49
N ARG A 28 -7.97 31.73 27.53
CA ARG A 28 -8.17 30.47 28.28
C ARG A 28 -9.61 30.27 28.76
N LYS A 29 -10.27 31.36 29.18
CA LYS A 29 -11.68 31.34 29.61
C LYS A 29 -12.61 30.97 28.45
N THR A 30 -12.37 31.53 27.27
CA THR A 30 -13.13 31.21 26.05
C THR A 30 -12.91 29.77 25.61
N ALA A 31 -11.65 29.28 25.63
CA ALA A 31 -11.34 27.90 25.29
C ALA A 31 -12.02 26.91 26.24
N ASN A 32 -11.94 27.15 27.55
CA ASN A 32 -12.62 26.32 28.56
C ASN A 32 -14.15 26.31 28.36
N LYS A 33 -14.74 27.49 28.07
CA LYS A 33 -16.16 27.62 27.75
C LYS A 33 -16.53 26.78 26.53
N ARG A 34 -15.80 26.89 25.41
CA ARG A 34 -16.05 26.12 24.17
C ARG A 34 -15.90 24.61 24.38
N VAL A 35 -14.89 24.17 25.13
CA VAL A 35 -14.70 22.74 25.44
C VAL A 35 -15.84 22.19 26.28
N ASN A 36 -16.38 22.98 27.23
CA ASN A 36 -17.46 22.53 28.11
C ASN A 36 -18.86 22.65 27.50
N GLU A 37 -19.10 23.67 26.66
CA GLU A 37 -20.41 23.91 26.03
C GLU A 37 -20.61 23.12 24.73
N GLY A 38 -19.53 22.54 24.20
CA GLY A 38 -19.53 21.83 22.93
C GLY A 38 -18.61 22.54 21.94
N ILE A 39 -17.54 21.85 21.55
CA ILE A 39 -16.58 22.38 20.59
C ILE A 39 -17.22 22.47 19.21
N SER A 40 -16.95 23.53 18.45
CA SER A 40 -17.42 23.61 17.06
C SER A 40 -16.58 22.72 16.14
N ALA A 41 -17.14 22.27 15.02
CA ALA A 41 -16.38 21.49 14.02
C ALA A 41 -15.14 22.26 13.51
N ASP A 42 -15.24 23.57 13.34
CA ASP A 42 -14.13 24.43 12.91
C ASP A 42 -12.99 24.45 13.96
N ASP A 43 -13.33 24.65 15.24
CA ASP A 43 -12.35 24.59 16.32
C ASP A 43 -11.72 23.20 16.43
N LEU A 44 -12.51 22.13 16.24
CA LEU A 44 -12.02 20.76 16.27
C LEU A 44 -11.02 20.47 15.15
N ILE A 45 -11.31 20.96 13.93
CA ILE A 45 -10.41 20.86 12.78
C ILE A 45 -9.13 21.65 13.02
N ALA A 46 -9.23 22.86 13.56
CA ALA A 46 -8.07 23.70 13.87
C ALA A 46 -7.15 23.03 14.90
N ILE A 47 -7.73 22.48 15.99
CA ILE A 47 -6.98 21.73 17.00
C ILE A 47 -6.33 20.49 16.41
N SER A 48 -7.08 19.70 15.63
CA SER A 48 -6.57 18.48 15.00
C SER A 48 -5.38 18.75 14.09
N LYS A 49 -5.48 19.79 13.25
CA LYS A 49 -4.37 20.22 12.37
C LYS A 49 -3.14 20.66 13.16
N ALA A 50 -3.33 21.46 14.21
CA ALA A 50 -2.22 21.92 15.05
C ALA A 50 -1.54 20.78 15.82
N LEU A 51 -2.30 19.75 16.20
CA LEU A 51 -1.79 18.55 16.87
C LEU A 51 -1.31 17.47 15.90
N LYS A 52 -1.34 17.72 14.59
CA LYS A 52 -0.98 16.75 13.52
C LYS A 52 -1.78 15.44 13.60
N ILE A 53 -3.04 15.54 14.02
CA ILE A 53 -4.01 14.44 14.00
C ILE A 53 -4.87 14.58 12.75
N ASN A 54 -5.28 13.45 12.16
CA ASN A 54 -6.24 13.47 11.05
C ASN A 54 -7.58 14.07 11.52
N PRO A 55 -8.00 15.24 10.99
CA PRO A 55 -9.24 15.89 11.42
C PRO A 55 -10.49 15.05 11.21
N VAL A 56 -10.47 14.15 10.22
CA VAL A 56 -11.61 13.27 9.92
C VAL A 56 -11.87 12.31 11.07
N ILE A 57 -10.83 11.74 11.68
CA ILE A 57 -10.97 10.83 12.83
C ILE A 57 -11.59 11.58 14.01
N ALA A 58 -11.17 12.82 14.26
CA ALA A 58 -11.77 13.65 15.30
C ALA A 58 -13.25 13.94 15.00
N LEU A 59 -13.57 14.33 13.76
CA LEU A 59 -14.96 14.64 13.37
C LEU A 59 -15.88 13.43 13.49
N VAL A 60 -15.40 12.23 13.18
CA VAL A 60 -16.15 10.98 13.37
C VAL A 60 -16.34 10.65 14.85
N GLU A 61 -15.29 10.79 15.67
CA GLU A 61 -15.39 10.51 17.12
C GLU A 61 -16.36 11.44 17.85
N PHE A 62 -16.46 12.70 17.41
CA PHE A 62 -17.37 13.69 17.99
C PHE A 62 -18.73 13.77 17.26
N ASP A 63 -19.09 12.77 16.46
CA ASP A 63 -20.36 12.63 15.74
C ASP A 63 -20.71 13.83 14.83
N PHE A 64 -19.71 14.60 14.37
CA PHE A 64 -19.92 15.66 13.38
C PHE A 64 -20.13 15.10 11.97
N ILE A 65 -19.57 13.92 11.72
CA ILE A 65 -19.63 13.19 10.46
C ILE A 65 -19.75 11.71 10.83
N THR A 66 -20.53 10.92 10.10
CA THR A 66 -20.59 9.48 10.32
C THR A 66 -19.48 8.74 9.56
N TYR A 67 -19.13 7.54 10.02
CA TYR A 67 -18.20 6.69 9.26
C TYR A 67 -18.74 6.35 7.86
N ASP A 68 -20.07 6.24 7.74
CA ASP A 68 -20.75 5.99 6.48
C ASP A 68 -20.60 7.20 5.54
N ASP A 69 -20.78 8.44 6.02
CA ASP A 69 -20.56 9.64 5.20
C ASP A 69 -19.13 9.73 4.63
N VAL A 70 -18.14 9.30 5.43
CA VAL A 70 -16.74 9.26 4.99
C VAL A 70 -16.53 8.16 3.95
N SER A 71 -17.08 6.97 4.19
CA SER A 71 -16.93 5.82 3.29
C SER A 71 -17.64 6.07 1.95
N ASP A 72 -18.86 6.60 1.99
CA ASP A 72 -19.64 6.98 0.81
C ASP A 72 -18.92 8.04 -0.01
N TYR A 73 -18.28 9.04 0.63
CA TYR A 73 -17.48 10.03 -0.07
C TYR A 73 -16.22 9.40 -0.70
N LEU A 74 -15.51 8.51 0.00
CA LEU A 74 -14.34 7.83 -0.57
C LEU A 74 -14.72 6.93 -1.76
N ASP A 75 -15.85 6.24 -1.69
CA ASP A 75 -16.34 5.40 -2.79
C ASP A 75 -16.96 6.21 -3.94
N SER A 76 -17.34 7.48 -3.71
CA SER A 76 -17.95 8.36 -4.73
C SER A 76 -17.01 8.74 -5.88
N ASP A 77 -15.70 8.79 -5.64
CA ASP A 77 -14.66 9.08 -6.65
C ASP A 77 -14.05 7.79 -7.25
N GLY A 78 -14.63 6.64 -6.90
CA GLY A 78 -14.21 5.30 -7.31
C GLY A 78 -14.09 4.36 -6.11
N GLN A 79 -14.57 3.13 -6.26
CA GLN A 79 -14.51 2.12 -5.21
C GLN A 79 -13.05 1.84 -4.80
N LEU A 80 -12.77 1.84 -3.49
CA LEU A 80 -11.44 1.50 -2.99
C LEU A 80 -11.02 0.09 -3.44
N ILE A 81 -9.78 -0.07 -3.92
CA ILE A 81 -9.26 -1.39 -4.36
C ILE A 81 -9.40 -2.45 -3.26
N ALA A 82 -9.28 -2.05 -1.99
CA ALA A 82 -9.39 -2.95 -0.84
C ALA A 82 -10.82 -3.47 -0.58
N THR A 83 -11.85 -2.76 -1.05
CA THR A 83 -13.27 -3.10 -0.86
C THR A 83 -13.95 -3.54 -2.15
N ALA A 84 -13.32 -3.32 -3.30
CA ALA A 84 -13.82 -3.72 -4.60
C ALA A 84 -13.80 -5.24 -4.77
N GLU A 85 -14.89 -5.78 -5.35
CA GLU A 85 -14.91 -7.18 -5.74
C GLU A 85 -13.84 -7.45 -6.81
N PRO A 86 -13.08 -8.56 -6.73
CA PRO A 86 -12.05 -8.89 -7.72
C PRO A 86 -12.55 -8.88 -9.17
N ALA A 87 -13.82 -9.25 -9.40
CA ALA A 87 -14.45 -9.19 -10.71
C ALA A 87 -14.59 -7.75 -11.23
N HIS A 88 -14.97 -6.81 -10.36
CA HIS A 88 -15.08 -5.39 -10.72
C HIS A 88 -13.72 -4.78 -11.04
N LEU A 89 -12.70 -5.10 -10.24
CA LEU A 89 -11.30 -4.72 -10.50
C LEU A 89 -10.79 -5.26 -11.82
N ALA A 90 -11.09 -6.53 -12.14
CA ALA A 90 -10.69 -7.14 -13.41
C ALA A 90 -11.36 -6.46 -14.62
N ILE A 91 -12.62 -6.04 -14.49
CA ILE A 91 -13.36 -5.32 -15.54
C ILE A 91 -12.83 -3.90 -15.72
N GLU A 92 -12.58 -3.15 -14.64
CA GLU A 92 -11.95 -1.83 -14.70
C GLU A 92 -10.53 -1.89 -15.27
N LEU A 93 -9.74 -2.88 -14.86
CA LEU A 93 -8.42 -3.13 -15.40
C LEU A 93 -8.49 -3.49 -16.89
N ALA A 94 -9.42 -4.36 -17.30
CA ALA A 94 -9.63 -4.71 -18.70
C ALA A 94 -10.10 -3.50 -19.53
N ARG A 95 -10.89 -2.58 -18.95
CA ARG A 95 -11.29 -1.32 -19.59
C ARG A 95 -10.11 -0.37 -19.76
N LYS A 96 -9.24 -0.24 -18.75
CA LYS A 96 -7.99 0.53 -18.84
C LYS A 96 -6.97 -0.08 -19.81
N LEU A 97 -6.89 -1.41 -19.84
CA LEU A 97 -6.05 -2.21 -20.73
C LEU A 97 -6.69 -2.44 -22.12
N ASN A 98 -7.83 -1.80 -22.41
CA ASN A 98 -8.52 -2.00 -23.68
C ASN A 98 -7.53 -1.75 -24.83
N PRO A 99 -7.33 -2.72 -25.74
CA PRO A 99 -6.39 -2.61 -26.84
C PRO A 99 -6.68 -1.46 -27.80
N ALA A 100 -7.86 -0.83 -27.75
CA ALA A 100 -8.14 0.41 -28.49
C ALA A 100 -7.29 1.62 -28.04
N THR A 101 -6.85 1.66 -26.77
CA THR A 101 -5.96 2.68 -26.22
C THR A 101 -4.51 2.20 -26.07
N ALA A 102 -4.28 0.88 -26.01
CA ALA A 102 -2.96 0.26 -25.88
C ALA A 102 -2.39 -0.32 -27.18
N ALA A 103 -3.05 -0.10 -28.32
CA ALA A 103 -2.70 -0.67 -29.63
C ALA A 103 -1.20 -0.58 -29.98
N PRO A 104 -0.50 0.57 -29.82
CA PRO A 104 0.90 0.63 -30.25
C PRO A 104 1.86 -0.17 -29.35
N GLU A 105 1.64 -0.20 -28.03
CA GLU A 105 2.55 -0.90 -27.10
C GLU A 105 2.39 -2.43 -27.14
N LEU A 106 1.16 -2.91 -27.36
CA LEU A 106 0.89 -4.34 -27.55
C LEU A 106 1.44 -4.84 -28.88
N ASP A 107 1.38 -4.02 -29.93
CA ASP A 107 1.95 -4.34 -31.24
C ASP A 107 3.49 -4.33 -31.18
N GLU A 108 4.10 -3.40 -30.43
CA GLU A 108 5.54 -3.43 -30.12
C GLU A 108 5.96 -4.67 -29.32
N LEU A 109 5.19 -5.09 -28.31
CA LEU A 109 5.48 -6.31 -27.55
C LEU A 109 5.32 -7.56 -28.40
N ALA A 110 4.30 -7.60 -29.27
CA ALA A 110 4.07 -8.67 -30.23
C ALA A 110 5.21 -8.74 -31.26
N ALA A 111 5.66 -7.60 -31.77
CA ALA A 111 6.80 -7.50 -32.68
C ALA A 111 8.12 -7.92 -32.00
N ARG A 112 8.32 -7.59 -30.71
CA ARG A 112 9.48 -8.09 -29.94
C ARG A 112 9.43 -9.60 -29.73
N ARG A 113 8.24 -10.18 -29.56
CA ARG A 113 8.07 -11.64 -29.47
C ARG A 113 8.31 -12.32 -30.81
N SER A 114 7.88 -11.73 -31.93
CA SER A 114 8.12 -12.29 -33.26
C SER A 114 9.58 -12.18 -33.70
N ASN A 115 10.30 -11.16 -33.23
CA ASN A 115 11.71 -10.94 -33.58
C ASN A 115 12.70 -11.77 -32.73
N LYS A 116 12.21 -12.52 -31.73
CA LYS A 116 13.00 -13.58 -31.09
C LYS A 116 12.97 -14.80 -32.01
N ASN A 117 13.91 -14.84 -32.95
CA ASN A 117 14.30 -16.06 -33.62
C ASN A 117 15.02 -16.95 -32.58
N THR A 118 14.28 -17.54 -31.66
CA THR A 118 14.77 -18.67 -30.87
C THR A 118 15.04 -19.79 -31.86
N PRO A 119 16.29 -20.26 -32.03
CA PRO A 119 16.54 -21.45 -32.83
C PRO A 119 15.66 -22.55 -32.25
N GLY A 120 14.77 -23.10 -33.07
CA GLY A 120 13.91 -24.20 -32.65
C GLY A 120 14.80 -25.30 -32.11
N VAL A 121 14.64 -25.64 -30.83
CA VAL A 121 15.31 -26.80 -30.23
C VAL A 121 14.75 -28.00 -31.00
N GLN A 122 15.52 -28.52 -31.94
CA GLN A 122 15.16 -29.77 -32.58
C GLN A 122 15.31 -30.87 -31.53
N PRO A 123 14.31 -31.73 -31.35
CA PRO A 123 14.48 -32.90 -30.49
C PRO A 123 15.61 -33.74 -31.07
N LEU A 124 16.65 -33.99 -30.27
CA LEU A 124 17.73 -34.91 -30.62
C LEU A 124 17.12 -36.28 -30.93
N SER A 125 17.58 -36.92 -32.00
CA SER A 125 17.15 -38.30 -32.26
C SER A 125 17.74 -39.25 -31.20
N ASP A 126 17.10 -40.41 -30.99
CA ASP A 126 17.55 -41.39 -29.99
C ASP A 126 19.03 -41.79 -30.15
N THR A 127 19.55 -41.74 -31.38
CA THR A 127 20.97 -42.00 -31.69
C THR A 127 21.88 -40.86 -31.22
N GLU A 128 21.48 -39.60 -31.44
CA GLU A 128 22.26 -38.43 -31.01
C GLU A 128 22.27 -38.30 -29.49
N LEU A 129 21.15 -38.66 -28.84
CA LEU A 129 21.07 -38.71 -27.38
C LEU A 129 22.00 -39.78 -26.79
N ALA A 130 22.07 -40.96 -27.40
CA ALA A 130 22.93 -42.05 -26.95
C ALA A 130 24.42 -41.71 -27.09
N ASP A 131 24.80 -40.98 -28.14
CA ASP A 131 26.18 -40.55 -28.36
C ASP A 131 26.57 -39.41 -27.40
N ALA A 132 25.67 -38.45 -27.13
CA ALA A 132 25.91 -37.40 -26.14
C ALA A 132 26.07 -37.95 -24.70
N ILE A 133 25.30 -38.98 -24.33
CA ILE A 133 25.45 -39.66 -23.03
C ILE A 133 26.80 -40.39 -22.95
N ARG A 134 27.26 -40.98 -24.06
CA ARG A 134 28.56 -41.66 -24.10
C ARG A 134 29.71 -40.66 -23.95
N GLU A 135 29.66 -39.54 -24.68
CA GLU A 135 30.65 -38.47 -24.60
C GLU A 135 30.71 -37.83 -23.19
N ALA A 136 29.56 -37.62 -22.55
CA ALA A 136 29.49 -37.10 -21.18
C ALA A 136 30.11 -38.07 -20.14
N ASN A 137 30.03 -39.38 -20.38
CA ASN A 137 30.67 -40.38 -19.52
C ASN A 137 32.18 -40.52 -19.78
N GLU A 138 32.66 -40.13 -20.97
CA GLU A 138 34.09 -40.15 -21.35
C GLU A 138 34.86 -38.92 -20.87
N GLN A 139 34.18 -37.80 -20.60
CA GLN A 139 34.77 -36.62 -19.95
C GLN A 139 34.16 -36.38 -18.56
N PRO A 140 34.68 -37.02 -17.49
CA PRO A 140 34.35 -36.64 -16.13
C PRO A 140 35.01 -35.29 -15.81
N GLN A 141 34.47 -34.19 -16.32
CA GLN A 141 34.88 -32.87 -15.88
C GLN A 141 34.37 -32.65 -14.46
N ALA A 142 35.32 -32.73 -13.53
CA ALA A 142 35.34 -32.10 -12.22
C ALA A 142 34.06 -32.24 -11.39
N ALA A 143 33.91 -33.40 -10.72
CA ALA A 143 33.31 -33.36 -9.40
C ALA A 143 34.09 -32.33 -8.57
N HIS A 144 33.46 -31.21 -8.23
CA HIS A 144 34.01 -30.26 -7.27
C HIS A 144 34.41 -31.04 -6.00
N PRO A 145 35.65 -30.88 -5.48
CA PRO A 145 35.97 -31.45 -4.18
C PRO A 145 35.02 -30.84 -3.15
N ALA A 146 34.44 -31.67 -2.30
CA ALA A 146 33.60 -31.23 -1.20
C ALA A 146 34.48 -30.44 -0.20
N THR A 147 34.51 -29.13 -0.35
CA THR A 147 35.10 -28.21 0.62
C THR A 147 34.12 -27.09 0.88
N GLU A 148 33.38 -27.22 1.98
CA GLU A 148 33.10 -26.15 2.93
C GLU A 148 32.47 -26.77 4.18
N GLU A 149 33.20 -26.68 5.29
CA GLU A 149 32.68 -26.94 6.65
C GLU A 149 31.50 -26.00 6.90
N LEU A 150 30.33 -26.55 7.24
CA LEU A 150 29.24 -25.78 7.84
C LEU A 150 29.70 -25.30 9.22
N THR A 151 30.14 -24.04 9.31
CA THR A 151 30.20 -23.35 10.60
C THR A 151 28.81 -22.78 10.88
N GLU A 152 28.17 -23.26 11.95
CA GLU A 152 26.90 -22.76 12.43
C GLU A 152 27.00 -21.27 12.81
N PRO A 153 26.02 -20.42 12.47
CA PRO A 153 26.05 -19.02 12.87
C PRO A 153 25.74 -18.87 14.37
N ASP A 154 26.70 -18.30 15.11
CA ASP A 154 26.54 -17.86 16.50
C ASP A 154 25.38 -16.84 16.60
N HIS A 155 24.42 -17.17 17.46
CA HIS A 155 23.29 -16.30 17.83
C HIS A 155 23.74 -15.21 18.82
N PRO A 156 23.30 -13.96 18.63
CA PRO A 156 22.91 -13.08 19.72
C PRO A 156 21.40 -13.05 19.93
#